data_AF-A0A530JWV0-F1
#
_entry.id   AF-A0A530JWV0-F1
#
_cell.length_a   1.000
_cell.length_b   1.000
_cell.length_c   1.000
_cell.angle_alpha   90.00
_cell.angle_beta   90.00
_cell.angle_gamma   90.00
#
_symmetry.space_group_name_H-M   'P 1'
#
loop_
_entity.id
_entity.type
_entity.pdbx_description
1 polymer ?
#
loop_
_entity_poly.entity_id
_entity_poly.type
_entity_poly.pdbx_seq_one_letter_code
_entity_poly.pdbx_strand_id
1 'polypeptide(L)'
;PDEPPYKVEAGTFIYENVSGMDAAVRYLESVGRNFLAENNRSRRDNIVAGMNAIRDYELMLAREMLKVLKDCGATIYGVADEARLHERV
;
A
#
# COMPACT_ATOMS: atom_id res chain seq x y z
N PRO A 1 -9.88 -26.63 18.21
CA PRO A 1 -10.29 -27.46 17.05
C PRO A 1 -9.08 -27.74 16.16
N ASP A 2 -8.95 -28.93 15.59
CA ASP A 2 -7.73 -29.35 14.86
C ASP A 2 -7.78 -29.11 13.34
N GLU A 3 -8.77 -28.36 12.86
CA GLU A 3 -8.93 -28.02 11.45
C GLU A 3 -8.78 -26.51 11.23
N PRO A 4 -8.06 -26.07 10.18
CA PRO A 4 -8.04 -24.66 9.76
C PRO A 4 -9.45 -24.13 9.43
N PRO A 5 -9.73 -22.84 9.71
CA PRO A 5 -8.80 -21.83 10.22
C PRO A 5 -8.56 -21.94 11.75
N TYR A 6 -9.43 -22.62 12.49
CA TYR A 6 -9.43 -22.67 13.96
C TYR A 6 -8.21 -23.35 14.60
N LYS A 7 -7.47 -24.15 13.82
CA LYS A 7 -6.17 -24.71 14.24
C LYS A 7 -5.10 -23.63 14.43
N VAL A 8 -5.16 -22.54 13.66
CA VAL A 8 -4.14 -21.47 13.63
C VAL A 8 -4.65 -20.13 14.18
N GLU A 9 -5.96 -19.97 14.27
CA GLU A 9 -6.61 -18.80 14.88
C GLU A 9 -6.99 -19.12 16.34
N ALA A 10 -6.02 -18.95 17.24
CA ALA A 10 -6.20 -19.20 18.67
C ALA A 10 -6.43 -17.89 19.44
N GLY A 11 -7.27 -17.97 20.48
CA GLY A 11 -7.61 -16.82 21.34
C GLY A 11 -8.88 -16.09 20.90
N THR A 12 -9.11 -14.91 21.49
CA THR A 12 -10.29 -14.10 21.19
C THR A 12 -10.18 -13.48 19.79
N PHE A 13 -11.23 -13.63 18.98
CA PHE A 13 -11.30 -13.05 17.65
C PHE A 13 -11.30 -11.51 17.68
N ILE A 14 -10.52 -10.92 16.77
CA ILE A 14 -10.39 -9.45 16.58
C ILE A 14 -11.36 -8.94 15.50
N TYR A 15 -12.66 -9.06 15.76
CA TYR A 15 -13.72 -8.83 14.77
C TYR A 15 -13.67 -7.44 14.12
N GLU A 16 -13.35 -6.40 14.89
CA GLU A 16 -13.23 -5.03 14.42
C GLU A 16 -12.07 -4.87 13.43
N ASN A 17 -10.92 -5.50 13.70
CA ASN A 17 -9.78 -5.47 12.79
C ASN A 17 -10.04 -6.25 11.49
N VAL A 18 -10.74 -7.38 11.58
CA VAL A 18 -11.14 -8.15 10.39
C VAL A 18 -12.09 -7.32 9.51
N SER A 19 -13.05 -6.64 10.13
CA SER A 19 -13.98 -5.75 9.43
C SER A 19 -13.26 -4.55 8.81
N GLY A 20 -12.30 -3.96 9.56
CA GLY A 20 -11.42 -2.90 9.05
C GLY A 20 -10.54 -3.35 7.88
N MET A 21 -10.05 -4.59 7.91
CA MET A 21 -9.27 -5.17 6.81
C MET A 21 -10.11 -5.32 5.54
N ASP A 22 -11.35 -5.81 5.62
CA ASP A 22 -12.24 -5.87 4.45
C ASP A 22 -12.47 -4.48 3.85
N ALA A 23 -12.72 -3.47 4.72
CA ALA A 23 -12.88 -2.09 4.29
C ALA A 23 -11.62 -1.53 3.62
N ALA A 24 -10.43 -1.80 4.17
CA ALA A 24 -9.15 -1.39 3.58
C ALA A 24 -8.93 -2.01 2.19
N VAL A 25 -9.21 -3.31 2.02
CA VAL A 25 -9.09 -3.97 0.71
C VAL A 25 -10.08 -3.39 -0.30
N ARG A 26 -11.31 -3.08 0.12
CA ARG A 26 -12.31 -2.40 -0.74
C ARG A 26 -11.90 -0.98 -1.11
N TYR A 27 -11.21 -0.28 -0.23
CA TYR A 27 -10.66 1.04 -0.53
C TYR A 27 -9.58 0.97 -1.61
N LEU A 28 -8.64 0.02 -1.52
CA LEU A 28 -7.63 -0.17 -2.57
C LEU A 28 -8.26 -0.50 -3.92
N GLU A 29 -9.30 -1.35 -3.91
CA GLU A 29 -10.09 -1.64 -5.10
C GLU A 29 -10.78 -0.38 -5.66
N SER A 30 -11.38 0.46 -4.79
CA SER A 30 -12.07 1.68 -5.23
C SER A 30 -11.12 2.73 -5.79
N VAL A 31 -9.91 2.85 -5.23
CA VAL A 31 -8.84 3.69 -5.78
C VAL A 31 -8.52 3.25 -7.20
N GLY A 32 -8.21 1.96 -7.41
CA GLY A 32 -7.77 1.46 -8.71
C GLY A 32 -8.81 1.49 -9.83
N ARG A 33 -10.11 1.48 -9.50
CA ARG A 33 -11.19 1.70 -10.48
C ARG A 33 -11.06 3.05 -11.22
N ASN A 34 -10.43 4.05 -10.62
CA ASN A 34 -10.20 5.35 -11.26
C ASN A 34 -9.01 5.35 -12.25
N PHE A 35 -8.19 4.31 -12.27
CA PHE A 35 -6.96 4.23 -13.06
C PHE A 35 -7.03 3.21 -14.20
N LEU A 36 -8.17 2.56 -14.39
CA LEU A 36 -8.41 1.60 -15.46
C LEU A 36 -9.42 2.16 -16.46
N ALA A 37 -9.17 1.96 -17.74
CA ALA A 37 -10.02 2.47 -18.82
C ALA A 37 -11.42 1.82 -18.86
N GLU A 38 -11.57 0.64 -18.26
CA GLU A 38 -12.81 -0.14 -18.26
C GLU A 38 -13.24 -0.51 -16.84
N ASN A 39 -14.50 -0.24 -16.51
CA ASN A 39 -15.06 -0.38 -15.17
C ASN A 39 -15.35 -1.85 -14.73
N ASN A 40 -15.05 -2.85 -15.58
CA ASN A 40 -15.43 -4.26 -15.41
C ASN A 40 -14.24 -5.23 -15.26
N ARG A 41 -13.08 -4.73 -14.80
CA ARG A 41 -11.92 -5.59 -14.51
C ARG A 41 -12.11 -6.35 -13.19
N SER A 42 -11.36 -7.44 -13.03
CA SER A 42 -11.44 -8.28 -11.83
C SER A 42 -11.13 -7.47 -10.57
N ARG A 43 -11.62 -7.89 -9.39
CA ARG A 43 -11.27 -7.27 -8.10
C ARG A 43 -9.75 -7.16 -7.93
N ARG A 44 -9.02 -8.19 -8.36
CA ARG A 44 -7.55 -8.22 -8.31
C ARG A 44 -6.93 -7.16 -9.21
N ASP A 45 -7.43 -7.00 -10.43
CA ASP A 45 -6.91 -6.01 -11.38
C ASP A 45 -7.08 -4.59 -10.84
N ASN A 46 -8.26 -4.30 -10.27
CA ASN A 46 -8.53 -3.01 -9.63
C ASN A 46 -7.57 -2.77 -8.45
N ILE A 47 -7.37 -3.75 -7.56
CA ILE A 47 -6.43 -3.61 -6.44
C ILE A 47 -5.00 -3.37 -6.94
N VAL A 48 -4.54 -4.13 -7.93
CA VAL A 48 -3.19 -3.96 -8.50
C VAL A 48 -3.02 -2.56 -9.09
N ALA A 49 -4.01 -2.06 -9.83
CA ALA A 49 -3.99 -0.71 -10.37
C ALA A 49 -3.93 0.35 -9.26
N GLY A 50 -4.73 0.19 -8.19
CA GLY A 50 -4.73 1.10 -7.05
C GLY A 50 -3.39 1.12 -6.31
N MET A 51 -2.81 -0.06 -6.06
CA MET A 51 -1.50 -0.19 -5.41
C MET A 51 -0.38 0.43 -6.24
N ASN A 52 -0.39 0.25 -7.57
CA ASN A 52 0.58 0.91 -8.46
C ASN A 52 0.42 2.43 -8.46
N ALA A 53 -0.82 2.94 -8.52
CA ALA A 53 -1.07 4.38 -8.49
C ALA A 53 -0.59 5.02 -7.16
N ILE A 54 -0.80 4.34 -6.04
CA ILE A 54 -0.28 4.77 -4.73
C ILE A 54 1.25 4.79 -4.75
N ARG A 55 1.89 3.70 -5.21
CA ARG A 55 3.36 3.63 -5.31
C ARG A 55 3.94 4.74 -6.17
N ASP A 56 3.37 5.00 -7.34
CA ASP A 56 3.85 6.04 -8.25
C ASP A 56 3.77 7.43 -7.60
N TYR A 57 2.66 7.71 -6.90
CA TYR A 57 2.49 8.95 -6.15
C TYR A 57 3.47 9.07 -4.96
N GLU A 58 3.69 7.97 -4.23
CA GLU A 58 4.65 7.92 -3.12
C GLU A 58 6.09 8.13 -3.60
N LEU A 59 6.48 7.58 -4.75
CA LEU A 59 7.81 7.81 -5.33
C LEU A 59 8.02 9.28 -5.73
N MET A 60 6.99 9.93 -6.28
CA MET A 60 7.02 11.36 -6.58
C MET A 60 7.20 12.19 -5.30
N LEU A 61 6.40 11.91 -4.26
CA LEU A 61 6.51 12.59 -2.96
C LEU A 61 7.86 12.35 -2.29
N ALA A 62 8.36 11.11 -2.32
CA ALA A 62 9.64 10.74 -1.73
C ALA A 62 10.80 11.50 -2.39
N ARG A 63 10.78 11.67 -3.72
CA ARG A 63 11.77 12.46 -4.45
C ARG A 63 11.78 13.92 -3.98
N GLU A 64 10.63 14.58 -3.96
CA GLU A 64 10.52 15.98 -3.53
C GLU A 64 10.91 16.16 -2.07
N MET A 65 10.46 15.27 -1.19
CA MET A 65 10.84 15.27 0.22
C MET A 65 12.36 15.13 0.39
N LEU A 66 12.99 14.18 -0.30
CA LEU A 66 14.44 13.97 -0.23
C LEU A 66 15.24 15.17 -0.71
N LYS A 67 14.78 15.82 -1.78
CA LYS A 67 15.39 17.04 -2.30
C LYS A 67 15.40 18.14 -1.23
N VAL A 68 14.24 18.45 -0.65
CA VAL A 68 14.12 19.49 0.39
C VAL A 68 14.98 19.15 1.61
N LEU A 69 14.96 17.90 2.08
CA LEU A 69 15.77 17.47 3.22
C LEU A 69 17.27 17.64 2.97
N LYS A 70 17.75 17.34 1.75
CA LYS A 70 19.15 17.56 1.36
C LYS A 70 19.49 19.04 1.34
N ASP A 71 18.62 19.87 0.76
CA ASP A 71 18.82 21.32 0.68
C ASP A 71 18.90 21.98 2.07
N CYS A 72 18.19 21.42 3.06
CA CYS A 72 18.23 21.87 4.45
C CYS A 72 19.40 21.30 5.28
N GLY A 73 20.26 20.46 4.69
CA GLY A 73 21.36 19.82 5.41
C GLY A 73 20.92 18.76 6.44
N ALA A 74 19.73 18.19 6.29
CA ALA A 74 19.22 17.16 7.21
C ALA A 74 19.98 15.85 7.06
N THR A 75 20.14 15.13 8.18
CA THR A 75 20.63 13.74 8.15
C THR A 75 19.48 12.80 7.78
N ILE A 76 19.61 12.08 6.66
CA ILE A 76 18.59 11.16 6.16
C ILE A 76 19.03 9.72 6.46
N TYR A 77 18.21 8.98 7.20
CA TYR A 77 18.42 7.55 7.46
C TYR A 77 17.69 6.68 6.43
N GLY A 78 18.32 5.57 6.03
CA GLY A 78 17.80 4.65 5.02
C GLY A 78 18.19 5.05 3.58
N VAL A 79 17.32 4.74 2.61
CA VAL A 79 17.61 4.94 1.19
C VAL A 79 17.46 6.42 0.79
N ALA A 80 18.58 7.14 0.76
CA ALA A 80 18.64 8.57 0.40
C ALA A 80 19.14 8.84 -1.04
N ASP A 81 19.64 7.81 -1.70
CA ASP A 81 20.04 7.86 -3.11
C ASP A 81 18.80 7.87 -4.00
N GLU A 82 18.74 8.83 -4.92
CA GLU A 82 17.62 9.02 -5.83
C GLU A 82 17.48 7.84 -6.81
N ALA A 83 18.61 7.24 -7.22
CA ALA A 83 18.62 6.08 -8.11
C ALA A 83 17.96 4.85 -7.46
N ARG A 84 17.87 4.84 -6.12
CA ARG A 84 17.36 3.72 -5.32
C ARG A 84 15.99 4.01 -4.70
N LEU A 85 15.32 5.09 -5.10
CA LEU A 85 14.00 5.46 -4.57
C LEU A 85 12.97 4.32 -4.67
N HIS A 86 13.06 3.49 -5.71
CA HIS A 86 12.21 2.32 -5.91
C HIS A 86 12.33 1.24 -4.82
N GLU A 87 13.37 1.28 -3.98
CA GLU A 87 13.55 0.35 -2.84
C GLU A 87 12.83 0.83 -1.57
N ARG A 88 12.20 2.01 -1.59
CA ARG A 88 11.45 2.56 -0.43
C ARG A 88 9.99 2.10 -0.37
N VAL A 89 9.44 1.50 -1.44
CA VAL A 89 7.99 1.21 -1.64
C VAL A 89 7.76 -0.10 -2.42
#